data_AF-A0A7Y4ZJI3-F1
#
_entry.id   AF-A0A7Y4ZJI3-F1
#
_cell.length_a   1.000
_cell.length_b   1.000
_cell.length_c   1.000
_cell.angle_alpha   90.00
_cell.angle_beta   90.00
_cell.angle_gamma   90.00
#
_symmetry.space_group_name_H-M   'P 1'
#
loop_
_entity.id
_entity.type
_entity.pdbx_description
1 polymer ?
#
loop_
_entity_poly.entity_id
_entity_poly.type
_entity_poly.pdbx_seq_one_letter_code
_entity_poly.pdbx_strand_id
1 'polypeptide(L)'
;MRRFVAFALSTSLLVTPLLFSRDAAAFCRTTTESGTSQACAQTGKPVFWRNACVGYKLNESASAKVTLAETTTVTGNAFASWSALSCGTAGPSISAVNIGTTKSSTIGYDQASGATNENIIVYRDGDWPYADQSQVALTTLTYRKDTGELLDADMEVNATLKLVPADPIPSNGFDLLTVFTHEAGHFLGLAHTDVPKATMFASYDPGTVDQRTQKQDDVDGICAAYPSSGSRPTAAGSVAADKCDP
;
A
#
# COMPACT_ATOMS: atom_id res chain seq x y z
N MET A 1 81.27 -23.89 1.75
CA MET A 1 79.85 -23.81 1.34
C MET A 1 78.97 -24.27 2.51
N ARG A 2 78.29 -23.35 3.20
CA ARG A 2 77.21 -23.68 4.15
C ARG A 2 76.06 -22.72 3.86
N ARG A 3 74.94 -23.27 3.37
CA ARG A 3 73.74 -22.51 2.99
C ARG A 3 72.89 -22.31 4.25
N PHE A 4 72.55 -21.06 4.55
CA PHE A 4 71.54 -20.70 5.54
C PHE A 4 70.14 -20.85 4.92
N VAL A 5 69.23 -21.50 5.64
CA VAL A 5 67.81 -21.59 5.29
C VAL A 5 67.08 -20.56 6.14
N ALA A 6 66.47 -19.56 5.50
CA ALA A 6 65.61 -18.57 6.16
C ALA A 6 64.16 -19.09 6.14
N PHE A 7 63.54 -19.19 7.32
CA PHE A 7 62.11 -19.43 7.46
C PHE A 7 61.37 -18.09 7.39
N ALA A 8 60.52 -17.92 6.38
CA ALA A 8 59.59 -16.79 6.29
C ALA A 8 58.29 -17.17 7.02
N LEU A 9 57.99 -16.49 8.14
CA LEU A 9 56.67 -16.54 8.76
C LEU A 9 55.72 -15.66 7.94
N SER A 10 54.74 -16.27 7.28
CA SER A 10 53.66 -15.57 6.60
C SER A 10 52.55 -15.28 7.61
N THR A 11 52.45 -14.04 8.08
CA THR A 11 51.30 -13.55 8.86
C THR A 11 50.13 -13.27 7.92
N SER A 12 49.16 -14.19 7.86
CA SER A 12 47.89 -13.95 7.18
C SER A 12 47.01 -13.00 8.00
N LEU A 13 46.86 -11.76 7.55
CA LEU A 13 45.79 -10.88 8.03
C LEU A 13 44.44 -11.41 7.52
N LEU A 14 43.62 -11.94 8.42
CA LEU A 14 42.20 -12.18 8.15
C LEU A 14 41.48 -10.82 8.12
N VAL A 15 41.20 -10.33 6.91
CA VAL A 15 40.23 -9.24 6.71
C VAL A 15 38.85 -9.87 6.77
N THR A 16 38.18 -9.78 7.91
CA THR A 16 36.77 -10.15 8.04
C THR A 16 35.93 -9.11 7.29
N PRO A 17 35.23 -9.48 6.20
CA PRO A 17 34.32 -8.55 5.56
C PRO A 17 33.17 -8.29 6.54
N LEU A 18 32.97 -7.03 6.94
CA LEU A 18 31.74 -6.57 7.58
C LEU A 18 30.63 -6.73 6.54
N LEU A 19 29.98 -7.89 6.54
CA LEU A 19 28.73 -8.10 5.84
C LEU A 19 27.69 -7.23 6.54
N PHE A 20 27.41 -6.06 5.98
CA PHE A 20 26.20 -5.33 6.31
C PHE A 20 25.03 -6.23 5.93
N SER A 21 24.36 -6.81 6.93
CA SER A 21 23.05 -7.43 6.76
C SER A 21 22.14 -6.34 6.20
N ARG A 22 21.86 -6.41 4.89
CA ARG A 22 20.71 -5.70 4.36
C ARG A 22 19.51 -6.44 4.91
N ASP A 23 18.71 -5.78 5.73
CA ASP A 23 17.42 -6.32 6.14
C ASP A 23 16.64 -6.63 4.87
N ALA A 24 16.58 -7.91 4.50
CA ALA A 24 15.59 -8.39 3.55
C ALA A 24 14.26 -8.29 4.29
N ALA A 25 13.64 -7.10 4.24
CA ALA A 25 12.28 -6.95 4.68
C ALA A 25 11.42 -7.97 3.90
N ALA A 26 10.66 -8.79 4.61
CA ALA A 26 9.80 -9.79 3.98
C ALA A 26 8.69 -9.14 3.11
N PHE A 27 8.32 -7.91 3.46
CA PHE A 27 7.24 -7.14 2.88
C PHE A 27 7.72 -6.07 1.90
N CYS A 28 6.77 -5.57 1.10
CA CYS A 28 7.05 -4.60 0.05
C CYS A 28 6.37 -3.25 0.30
N ARG A 29 7.15 -2.17 0.17
CA ARG A 29 6.64 -0.79 0.23
C ARG A 29 6.76 -0.12 -1.12
N THR A 30 5.77 0.69 -1.46
CA THR A 30 5.86 1.57 -2.62
C THR A 30 6.93 2.61 -2.34
N THR A 31 7.72 2.93 -3.36
CA THR A 31 8.83 3.88 -3.27
C THR A 31 8.73 4.94 -4.37
N THR A 32 9.49 6.02 -4.22
CA THR A 32 9.59 7.09 -5.22
C THR A 32 10.18 6.68 -6.57
N GLU A 33 10.69 5.44 -6.67
CA GLU A 33 11.23 4.85 -7.89
C GLU A 33 10.43 3.62 -8.34
N SER A 34 9.36 3.27 -7.62
CA SER A 34 8.44 2.22 -8.06
C SER A 34 7.75 2.66 -9.34
N GLY A 35 7.87 1.85 -10.40
CA GLY A 35 6.99 1.99 -11.57
C GLY A 35 5.53 1.73 -11.20
N THR A 36 4.61 2.09 -12.08
CA THR A 36 3.14 2.01 -11.87
C THR A 36 2.59 0.58 -11.68
N SER A 37 3.42 -0.46 -11.83
CA SER A 37 3.01 -1.87 -11.75
C SER A 37 4.07 -2.76 -11.10
N GLN A 38 5.10 -2.19 -10.46
CA GLN A 38 6.29 -2.96 -10.12
C GLN A 38 6.20 -3.63 -8.73
N ALA A 39 6.56 -4.91 -8.70
CA ALA A 39 6.84 -5.66 -7.49
C ALA A 39 7.94 -4.97 -6.65
N CYS A 40 7.86 -5.15 -5.33
CA CYS A 40 8.89 -4.87 -4.31
C CYS A 40 10.12 -4.05 -4.77
N ALA A 41 9.93 -2.75 -4.98
CA ALA A 41 11.03 -1.89 -5.40
C ALA A 41 12.13 -1.84 -4.31
N GLN A 42 13.37 -2.13 -4.71
CA GLN A 42 14.52 -2.18 -3.79
C GLN A 42 15.26 -0.84 -3.68
N THR A 43 14.81 0.17 -4.43
CA THR A 43 15.41 1.51 -4.52
C THR A 43 14.33 2.58 -4.37
N GLY A 44 14.74 3.84 -4.24
CA GLY A 44 13.85 4.96 -3.94
C GLY A 44 13.50 5.08 -2.44
N LYS A 45 12.75 6.13 -2.12
CA LYS A 45 12.31 6.45 -0.76
C LYS A 45 10.94 5.82 -0.54
N PRO A 46 10.71 5.02 0.51
CA PRO A 46 9.39 4.47 0.80
C PRO A 46 8.36 5.59 0.98
N VAL A 47 7.20 5.46 0.35
CA VAL A 47 6.15 6.47 0.44
C VAL A 47 5.34 6.31 1.72
N PHE A 48 4.89 7.41 2.30
CA PHE A 48 4.18 7.40 3.58
C PHE A 48 3.25 8.59 3.74
N TRP A 49 2.17 8.41 4.50
CA TRP A 49 1.37 9.53 4.98
C TRP A 49 2.02 10.21 6.17
N ARG A 50 2.13 11.54 6.10
CA ARG A 50 2.70 12.36 7.19
C ARG A 50 1.80 12.41 8.42
N ASN A 51 0.49 12.51 8.21
CA ASN A 51 -0.51 12.67 9.27
C ASN A 51 -0.79 11.34 10.00
N ALA A 52 -1.37 11.43 11.20
CA ALA A 52 -1.85 10.28 11.97
C ALA A 52 -3.16 9.69 11.42
N CYS A 53 -3.89 10.44 10.60
CA CYS A 53 -5.05 9.95 9.87
C CYS A 53 -5.16 10.67 8.52
N VAL A 54 -5.87 10.08 7.56
CA VAL A 54 -6.07 10.62 6.21
C VAL A 54 -7.51 10.41 5.77
N GLY A 55 -8.16 11.44 5.26
CA GLY A 55 -9.53 11.35 4.77
C GLY A 55 -9.63 10.78 3.37
N TYR A 56 -10.72 10.08 3.09
CA TYR A 56 -11.12 9.69 1.75
C TYR A 56 -12.60 9.99 1.55
N LYS A 57 -12.98 10.23 0.29
CA LYS A 57 -14.36 10.44 -0.14
C LYS A 57 -14.79 9.37 -1.12
N LEU A 58 -16.07 9.02 -1.07
CA LEU A 58 -16.68 8.16 -2.08
C LEU A 58 -17.31 9.03 -3.17
N ASN A 59 -17.12 8.69 -4.44
CA ASN A 59 -17.90 9.31 -5.50
C ASN A 59 -19.39 9.01 -5.26
N GLU A 60 -20.23 10.05 -5.23
CA GLU A 60 -21.64 9.94 -4.85
C GLU A 60 -22.47 9.06 -5.79
N SER A 61 -22.02 8.88 -7.03
CA SER A 61 -22.69 8.03 -8.02
C SER A 61 -22.45 6.54 -7.77
N ALA A 62 -21.43 6.17 -6.98
CA ALA A 62 -20.98 4.80 -6.78
C ALA A 62 -20.87 4.04 -8.12
N SER A 63 -21.40 2.82 -8.20
CA SER A 63 -21.57 2.08 -9.45
C SER A 63 -23.05 1.88 -9.73
N ALA A 64 -23.43 1.74 -11.01
CA ALA A 64 -24.76 1.25 -11.38
C ALA A 64 -25.08 -0.17 -10.83
N LYS A 65 -24.06 -0.94 -10.43
CA LYS A 65 -24.17 -2.33 -9.95
C LYS A 65 -23.96 -2.47 -8.44
N VAL A 66 -23.38 -1.46 -7.78
CA VAL A 66 -23.06 -1.48 -6.34
C VAL A 66 -23.50 -0.16 -5.73
N THR A 67 -24.37 -0.22 -4.74
CA THR A 67 -24.92 0.98 -4.11
C THR A 67 -23.85 1.76 -3.32
N LEU A 68 -24.08 3.05 -3.11
CA LEU A 68 -23.23 3.86 -2.23
C LEU A 68 -23.20 3.32 -0.79
N ALA A 69 -24.31 2.76 -0.30
CA ALA A 69 -24.37 2.18 1.04
C ALA A 69 -23.47 0.94 1.15
N GLU A 70 -23.56 0.02 0.19
CA GLU A 70 -22.66 -1.15 0.12
C GLU A 70 -21.20 -0.71 -0.01
N THR A 71 -20.91 0.25 -0.90
CA THR A 71 -19.56 0.79 -1.06
C THR A 71 -19.05 1.39 0.26
N THR A 72 -19.89 2.15 0.97
CA THR A 72 -19.55 2.75 2.27
C THR A 72 -19.21 1.69 3.31
N THR A 73 -20.04 0.65 3.41
CA THR A 73 -19.81 -0.44 4.35
C THR A 73 -18.53 -1.22 4.01
N VAL A 74 -18.35 -1.61 2.75
CA VAL A 74 -17.23 -2.46 2.35
C VAL A 74 -15.90 -1.70 2.43
N THR A 75 -15.82 -0.45 1.96
CA THR A 75 -14.62 0.39 2.08
C THR A 75 -14.27 0.68 3.55
N GLY A 76 -15.28 0.99 4.38
CA GLY A 76 -15.09 1.19 5.81
C GLY A 76 -14.51 -0.05 6.50
N ASN A 77 -15.04 -1.24 6.18
CA ASN A 77 -14.52 -2.51 6.70
C ASN A 77 -13.08 -2.78 6.24
N ALA A 78 -12.78 -2.52 4.96
CA ALA A 78 -11.44 -2.67 4.40
C ALA A 78 -10.41 -1.80 5.14
N PHE A 79 -10.65 -0.50 5.27
CA PHE A 79 -9.73 0.39 5.99
C PHE A 79 -9.64 0.10 7.49
N ALA A 80 -10.78 -0.22 8.14
CA ALA A 80 -10.78 -0.59 9.55
C ALA A 80 -9.99 -1.87 9.82
N SER A 81 -9.96 -2.82 8.86
CA SER A 81 -9.18 -4.05 9.03
C SER A 81 -7.68 -3.78 9.15
N TRP A 82 -7.15 -2.77 8.44
CA TRP A 82 -5.74 -2.38 8.52
C TRP A 82 -5.38 -1.72 9.86
N SER A 83 -6.23 -0.82 10.36
CA SER A 83 -5.98 -0.13 11.64
C SER A 83 -6.20 -1.04 12.87
N ALA A 84 -6.96 -2.12 12.71
CA ALA A 84 -7.20 -3.12 13.74
C ALA A 84 -6.07 -4.16 13.89
N LEU A 85 -5.07 -4.18 13.00
CA LEU A 85 -3.93 -5.09 13.09
C LEU A 85 -3.09 -4.80 14.34
N SER A 86 -2.30 -5.79 14.76
CA SER A 86 -1.37 -5.63 15.89
C SER A 86 0.07 -5.54 15.41
N CYS A 87 0.76 -4.48 15.84
CA CYS A 87 2.20 -4.27 15.67
C CYS A 87 2.96 -4.60 16.97
N GLY A 88 2.54 -5.66 17.66
CA GLY A 88 3.04 -6.06 18.97
C GLY A 88 2.02 -5.79 20.08
N THR A 89 2.19 -4.72 20.86
CA THR A 89 1.28 -4.37 21.96
C THR A 89 0.21 -3.35 21.59
N ALA A 90 0.29 -2.77 20.39
CA ALA A 90 -0.62 -1.76 19.86
C ALA A 90 -0.68 -1.86 18.33
N GLY A 91 -1.71 -1.27 17.73
CA GLY A 91 -1.86 -1.25 16.27
C GLY A 91 -0.99 -0.22 15.56
N PRO A 92 -1.05 -0.19 14.22
CA PRO A 92 -0.34 0.83 13.44
C PRO A 92 -0.86 2.22 13.77
N SER A 93 0.01 3.22 13.70
CA SER A 93 -0.29 4.61 14.09
C SER A 93 -0.90 5.46 12.96
N ILE A 94 -1.71 4.82 12.10
CA ILE A 94 -2.39 5.44 10.98
C ILE A 94 -3.84 4.95 10.89
N SER A 95 -4.74 5.81 10.47
CA SER A 95 -6.09 5.42 10.08
C SER A 95 -6.56 6.19 8.84
N ALA A 96 -7.39 5.55 8.02
CA ALA A 96 -8.13 6.23 6.97
C ALA A 96 -9.55 6.53 7.46
N VAL A 97 -10.08 7.71 7.11
CA VAL A 97 -11.37 8.20 7.60
C VAL A 97 -12.28 8.51 6.43
N ASN A 98 -13.48 7.93 6.38
CA ASN A 98 -14.49 8.36 5.43
C ASN A 98 -15.01 9.75 5.83
N ILE A 99 -14.72 10.76 5.01
CA ILE A 99 -15.14 12.16 5.25
C ILE A 99 -16.35 12.57 4.39
N GLY A 100 -17.08 11.59 3.86
CA GLY A 100 -18.32 11.78 3.11
C GLY A 100 -18.17 11.49 1.62
N THR A 101 -18.96 12.20 0.82
CA THR A 101 -19.01 11.99 -0.64
C THR A 101 -18.47 13.18 -1.42
N THR A 102 -18.12 12.92 -2.67
CA THR A 102 -17.73 13.94 -3.65
C THR A 102 -18.45 13.70 -4.99
N LYS A 103 -18.58 14.76 -5.78
CA LYS A 103 -19.01 14.68 -7.18
C LYS A 103 -17.85 14.42 -8.14
N SER A 104 -16.62 14.62 -7.67
CA SER A 104 -15.42 14.46 -8.48
C SER A 104 -15.24 13.01 -8.88
N SER A 105 -14.75 12.80 -10.10
CA SER A 105 -14.22 11.52 -10.59
C SER A 105 -12.84 11.69 -11.25
N THR A 106 -12.24 12.85 -11.01
CA THR A 106 -10.92 13.25 -11.51
C THR A 106 -9.86 12.63 -10.63
N ILE A 107 -8.91 11.95 -11.25
CA ILE A 107 -7.81 11.25 -10.57
C ILE A 107 -6.57 12.13 -10.55
N GLY A 108 -5.87 12.11 -9.42
CA GLY A 108 -4.61 12.78 -9.17
C GLY A 108 -4.76 14.05 -8.32
N TYR A 109 -3.62 14.45 -7.76
CA TYR A 109 -3.54 15.58 -6.85
C TYR A 109 -3.97 16.93 -7.48
N ASP A 110 -4.90 17.64 -6.83
CA ASP A 110 -5.31 18.99 -7.23
C ASP A 110 -4.23 20.02 -6.88
N GLN A 111 -3.56 20.52 -7.92
CA GLN A 111 -2.48 21.51 -7.81
C GLN A 111 -2.98 22.96 -7.87
N ALA A 112 -4.29 23.18 -8.02
CA ALA A 112 -4.83 24.53 -8.07
C ALA A 112 -4.60 25.27 -6.74
N SER A 113 -4.19 26.54 -6.84
CA SER A 113 -3.89 27.36 -5.66
C SER A 113 -5.13 27.49 -4.76
N GLY A 114 -5.02 27.00 -3.52
CA GLY A 114 -6.11 27.04 -2.54
C GLY A 114 -7.16 25.94 -2.70
N ALA A 115 -6.95 24.98 -3.59
CA ALA A 115 -7.77 23.78 -3.64
C ALA A 115 -7.52 22.90 -2.40
N THR A 116 -8.55 22.17 -2.01
CA THR A 116 -8.45 21.09 -1.04
C THR A 116 -8.38 19.80 -1.84
N ASN A 117 -7.22 19.13 -1.82
CA ASN A 117 -7.09 17.82 -2.44
C ASN A 117 -8.05 16.82 -1.78
N GLU A 118 -8.61 15.90 -2.56
CA GLU A 118 -9.48 14.84 -2.07
C GLU A 118 -8.90 13.50 -2.51
N ASN A 119 -8.66 12.58 -1.58
CA ASN A 119 -8.45 11.18 -1.95
C ASN A 119 -9.83 10.58 -2.26
N ILE A 120 -10.05 10.11 -3.49
CA ILE A 120 -11.37 9.67 -3.94
C ILE A 120 -11.42 8.18 -4.29
N ILE A 121 -12.56 7.55 -4.03
CA ILE A 121 -12.87 6.20 -4.49
C ILE A 121 -13.98 6.29 -5.52
N VAL A 122 -13.72 5.82 -6.74
CA VAL A 122 -14.61 5.95 -7.89
C VAL A 122 -14.78 4.61 -8.60
N TYR A 123 -15.95 4.37 -9.16
CA TYR A 123 -16.14 3.26 -10.09
C TYR A 123 -16.07 3.74 -11.54
N ARG A 124 -15.55 2.87 -12.40
CA ARG A 124 -15.58 3.03 -13.86
C ARG A 124 -16.60 2.06 -14.43
N ASP A 125 -17.85 2.50 -14.55
CA ASP A 125 -18.98 1.68 -15.03
C ASP A 125 -18.99 1.46 -16.55
N GLY A 126 -18.48 2.44 -17.31
CA GLY A 126 -18.48 2.42 -18.78
C GLY A 126 -17.33 1.60 -19.33
N ASP A 127 -16.16 2.21 -19.38
CA ASP A 127 -14.92 1.59 -19.87
C ASP A 127 -13.83 1.67 -18.79
N TRP A 128 -12.93 0.69 -18.80
CA TRP A 128 -11.70 0.75 -18.03
C TRP A 128 -10.63 1.49 -18.86
N PRO A 129 -10.13 2.66 -18.43
CA PRO A 129 -9.32 3.54 -19.28
C PRO A 129 -7.87 3.05 -19.46
N TYR A 130 -7.51 1.92 -18.86
CA TYR A 130 -6.16 1.36 -18.87
C TYR A 130 -6.05 0.15 -19.79
N ALA A 131 -4.83 -0.11 -20.28
CA ALA A 131 -4.60 -1.16 -21.28
C ALA A 131 -4.95 -2.57 -20.76
N ASP A 132 -4.71 -2.83 -19.49
CA ASP A 132 -5.06 -4.11 -18.86
C ASP A 132 -6.53 -4.12 -18.42
N GLN A 133 -7.38 -4.69 -19.27
CA GLN A 133 -8.82 -4.82 -19.01
C GLN A 133 -9.15 -5.88 -17.95
N SER A 134 -8.17 -6.69 -17.52
CA SER A 134 -8.34 -7.67 -16.44
C SER A 134 -8.08 -7.09 -15.05
N GLN A 135 -7.47 -5.90 -14.99
CA GLN A 135 -7.26 -5.19 -13.74
C GLN A 135 -8.60 -4.82 -13.09
N VAL A 136 -8.78 -5.28 -11.84
CA VAL A 136 -10.05 -5.13 -11.11
C VAL A 136 -10.15 -3.76 -10.43
N ALA A 137 -9.02 -3.21 -9.99
CA ALA A 137 -8.92 -1.88 -9.43
C ALA A 137 -7.49 -1.33 -9.58
N LEU A 138 -7.35 -0.03 -9.38
CA LEU A 138 -6.08 0.67 -9.39
C LEU A 138 -6.10 1.77 -8.33
N THR A 139 -5.06 1.81 -7.50
CA THR A 139 -4.77 2.95 -6.64
C THR A 139 -3.66 3.81 -7.27
N THR A 140 -3.99 5.06 -7.60
CA THR A 140 -3.05 6.06 -8.12
C THR A 140 -2.55 6.93 -6.97
N LEU A 141 -1.24 6.92 -6.73
CA LEU A 141 -0.61 7.70 -5.68
C LEU A 141 0.08 8.94 -6.25
N THR A 142 -0.09 10.10 -5.60
CA THR A 142 0.79 11.26 -5.80
C THR A 142 1.65 11.47 -4.56
N TYR A 143 2.94 11.72 -4.76
CA TYR A 143 3.88 11.91 -3.66
C TYR A 143 5.02 12.85 -4.02
N ARG A 144 5.65 13.43 -3.00
CA ARG A 144 6.90 14.19 -3.11
C ARG A 144 8.07 13.24 -3.38
N LYS A 145 8.74 13.39 -4.53
CA LYS A 145 9.87 12.52 -4.92
C LYS A 145 11.10 12.64 -4.01
N ASP A 146 11.30 13.80 -3.39
CA ASP A 146 12.43 14.09 -2.51
C ASP A 146 12.26 13.55 -1.09
N THR A 147 11.02 13.43 -0.60
CA THR A 147 10.73 12.95 0.77
C THR A 147 10.07 11.57 0.81
N GLY A 148 9.26 11.22 -0.19
CA GLY A 148 8.34 10.08 -0.16
C GLY A 148 6.98 10.40 0.48
N GLU A 149 6.74 11.65 0.87
CA GLU A 149 5.45 12.02 1.47
C GLU A 149 4.31 11.88 0.45
N LEU A 150 3.31 11.07 0.79
CA LEU A 150 2.07 10.95 0.04
C LEU A 150 1.26 12.25 0.17
N LEU A 151 0.73 12.69 -0.97
CA LEU A 151 -0.12 13.87 -1.11
C LEU A 151 -1.53 13.48 -1.55
N ASP A 152 -1.67 12.33 -2.21
CA ASP A 152 -2.89 11.86 -2.84
C ASP A 152 -2.88 10.34 -3.01
N ALA A 153 -4.05 9.71 -2.91
CA ALA A 153 -4.27 8.30 -3.19
C ALA A 153 -5.71 8.05 -3.65
N ASP A 154 -5.90 8.02 -4.96
CA ASP A 154 -7.21 7.78 -5.56
C ASP A 154 -7.38 6.32 -5.96
N MET A 155 -8.55 5.74 -5.67
CA MET A 155 -8.90 4.38 -6.04
C MET A 155 -9.92 4.38 -7.17
N GLU A 156 -9.60 3.67 -8.23
CA GLU A 156 -10.51 3.37 -9.32
C GLU A 156 -10.88 1.90 -9.30
N VAL A 157 -12.17 1.59 -9.37
CA VAL A 157 -12.67 0.21 -9.39
C VAL A 157 -13.29 -0.07 -10.75
N ASN A 158 -12.86 -1.15 -11.40
CA ASN A 158 -13.32 -1.57 -12.71
C ASN A 158 -14.72 -2.22 -12.60
N ALA A 159 -15.76 -1.39 -12.71
CA ALA A 159 -17.15 -1.84 -12.66
C ALA A 159 -17.65 -2.44 -13.98
N THR A 160 -16.81 -2.59 -15.00
CA THR A 160 -17.14 -3.43 -16.16
C THR A 160 -17.21 -4.91 -15.77
N LEU A 161 -16.42 -5.31 -14.77
CA LEU A 161 -16.40 -6.64 -14.19
C LEU A 161 -17.60 -6.89 -13.26
N LYS A 162 -17.76 -8.15 -12.83
CA LYS A 162 -18.78 -8.55 -11.86
C LYS A 162 -18.25 -8.38 -10.44
N LEU A 163 -18.53 -7.23 -9.84
CA LEU A 163 -18.20 -6.91 -8.45
C LEU A 163 -19.29 -7.43 -7.51
N VAL A 164 -18.90 -8.02 -6.38
CA VAL A 164 -19.82 -8.67 -5.44
C VAL A 164 -19.57 -8.11 -4.04
N PRO A 165 -20.50 -7.31 -3.47
CA PRO A 165 -20.27 -6.59 -2.22
C PRO A 165 -20.47 -7.45 -0.95
N ALA A 166 -21.05 -8.65 -1.07
CA ALA A 166 -21.38 -9.50 0.06
C ALA A 166 -21.41 -11.00 -0.31
N ASP A 167 -21.28 -11.86 0.70
CA ASP A 167 -21.33 -13.31 0.53
C ASP A 167 -22.72 -13.84 0.11
N PRO A 168 -22.79 -14.97 -0.61
CA PRO A 168 -21.66 -15.76 -1.10
C PRO A 168 -21.05 -15.18 -2.39
N ILE A 169 -19.73 -15.29 -2.53
CA ILE A 169 -19.02 -14.86 -3.75
C ILE A 169 -19.12 -15.96 -4.82
N PRO A 170 -19.75 -15.70 -5.98
CA PRO A 170 -19.85 -16.65 -7.07
C PRO A 170 -18.50 -16.85 -7.76
N SER A 171 -18.29 -18.01 -8.38
CA SER A 171 -17.03 -18.38 -9.06
C SER A 171 -16.58 -17.42 -10.17
N ASN A 172 -17.46 -16.56 -10.66
CA ASN A 172 -17.18 -15.57 -11.69
C ASN A 172 -17.32 -14.11 -11.21
N GLY A 173 -17.40 -13.89 -9.89
CA GLY A 173 -17.48 -12.57 -9.29
C GLY A 173 -16.24 -12.24 -8.47
N PHE A 174 -15.84 -10.98 -8.50
CA PHE A 174 -14.78 -10.47 -7.64
C PHE A 174 -15.37 -10.00 -6.32
N ASP A 175 -14.80 -10.50 -5.23
CA ASP A 175 -15.16 -10.09 -3.88
C ASP A 175 -14.72 -8.65 -3.61
N LEU A 176 -15.68 -7.74 -3.45
CA LEU A 176 -15.39 -6.33 -3.32
C LEU A 176 -14.65 -6.00 -2.01
N LEU A 177 -14.82 -6.80 -0.96
CA LEU A 177 -14.04 -6.65 0.27
C LEU A 177 -12.57 -6.98 0.02
N THR A 178 -12.26 -8.07 -0.67
CA THR A 178 -10.89 -8.38 -1.12
C THR A 178 -10.28 -7.24 -1.93
N VAL A 179 -11.02 -6.72 -2.92
CA VAL A 179 -10.58 -5.60 -3.77
C VAL A 179 -10.22 -4.38 -2.90
N PHE A 180 -11.16 -3.88 -2.09
CA PHE A 180 -10.91 -2.69 -1.30
C PHE A 180 -9.87 -2.89 -0.19
N THR A 181 -9.75 -4.09 0.38
CA THR A 181 -8.71 -4.36 1.37
C THR A 181 -7.32 -4.32 0.73
N HIS A 182 -7.18 -4.80 -0.51
CA HIS A 182 -5.95 -4.69 -1.30
C HIS A 182 -5.62 -3.23 -1.64
N GLU A 183 -6.57 -2.51 -2.24
CA GLU A 183 -6.37 -1.10 -2.61
C GLU A 183 -6.09 -0.22 -1.38
N ALA A 184 -6.72 -0.50 -0.23
CA ALA A 184 -6.41 0.17 1.03
C ALA A 184 -4.94 0.00 1.46
N GLY A 185 -4.31 -1.14 1.16
CA GLY A 185 -2.88 -1.32 1.41
C GLY A 185 -2.04 -0.42 0.50
N HIS A 186 -2.38 -0.29 -0.78
CA HIS A 186 -1.73 0.67 -1.69
C HIS A 186 -1.93 2.12 -1.26
N PHE A 187 -3.15 2.49 -0.87
CA PHE A 187 -3.45 3.80 -0.29
C PHE A 187 -2.55 4.09 0.91
N LEU A 188 -2.26 3.09 1.74
CA LEU A 188 -1.35 3.21 2.88
C LEU A 188 0.14 3.13 2.49
N GLY A 189 0.48 3.00 1.21
CA GLY A 189 1.85 3.02 0.71
C GLY A 189 2.55 1.65 0.67
N LEU A 190 1.79 0.55 0.77
CA LEU A 190 2.31 -0.80 0.54
C LEU A 190 2.37 -1.11 -0.95
N ALA A 191 3.35 -1.92 -1.36
CA ALA A 191 3.48 -2.41 -2.72
C ALA A 191 3.05 -3.87 -2.80
N HIS A 192 2.93 -4.38 -4.03
CA HIS A 192 2.68 -5.80 -4.23
C HIS A 192 3.80 -6.66 -3.62
N THR A 193 3.39 -7.76 -3.00
CA THR A 193 4.27 -8.79 -2.45
C THR A 193 4.29 -10.04 -3.34
N ASP A 194 5.37 -10.80 -3.25
CA ASP A 194 5.51 -12.12 -3.88
C ASP A 194 4.95 -13.26 -2.99
N VAL A 195 4.48 -12.95 -1.78
CA VAL A 195 3.88 -13.93 -0.86
C VAL A 195 2.48 -14.31 -1.36
N PRO A 196 2.25 -15.55 -1.84
CA PRO A 196 0.96 -15.93 -2.39
C PRO A 196 -0.16 -15.82 -1.37
N LYS A 197 -1.32 -15.31 -1.81
CA LYS A 197 -2.53 -15.11 -0.98
C LYS A 197 -2.38 -14.12 0.18
N ALA A 198 -1.25 -13.43 0.30
CA ALA A 198 -1.19 -12.20 1.09
C ALA A 198 -2.16 -11.18 0.49
N THR A 199 -2.73 -10.31 1.32
CA THR A 199 -3.67 -9.29 0.84
C THR A 199 -3.03 -8.49 -0.29
N MET A 200 -1.77 -8.07 -0.13
CA MET A 200 -1.01 -7.32 -1.15
C MET A 200 -0.45 -8.19 -2.29
N PHE A 201 -0.82 -9.46 -2.42
CA PHE A 201 -0.43 -10.25 -3.58
C PHE A 201 -1.16 -9.73 -4.83
N ALA A 202 -0.42 -9.48 -5.92
CA ALA A 202 -0.92 -8.72 -7.07
C ALA A 202 -2.08 -9.37 -7.83
N SER A 203 -2.23 -10.69 -7.74
CA SER A 203 -3.24 -11.44 -8.48
C SER A 203 -4.26 -12.04 -7.53
N TYR A 204 -5.54 -11.90 -7.85
CA TYR A 204 -6.62 -12.61 -7.18
C TYR A 204 -7.69 -13.03 -8.18
N ASP A 205 -8.21 -14.24 -7.98
CA ASP A 205 -9.15 -14.85 -8.90
C ASP A 205 -10.60 -14.60 -8.48
N PRO A 206 -11.55 -14.51 -9.43
CA PRO A 206 -12.97 -14.46 -9.09
C PRO A 206 -13.39 -15.71 -8.30
N GLY A 207 -14.36 -15.54 -7.40
CA GLY A 207 -14.84 -16.60 -6.51
C GLY A 207 -13.96 -16.89 -5.30
N THR A 208 -12.85 -16.16 -5.13
CA THR A 208 -11.96 -16.33 -3.98
C THR A 208 -12.16 -15.23 -2.94
N VAL A 209 -11.83 -15.55 -1.68
CA VAL A 209 -11.90 -14.63 -0.54
C VAL A 209 -10.63 -14.67 0.34
N ASP A 210 -9.60 -15.39 -0.11
CA ASP A 210 -8.37 -15.66 0.67
C ASP A 210 -7.64 -14.36 1.08
N GLN A 211 -7.80 -13.30 0.28
CA GLN A 211 -7.12 -12.01 0.42
C GLN A 211 -7.94 -10.95 1.18
N ARG A 212 -9.13 -11.29 1.68
CA ARG A 212 -9.90 -10.43 2.62
C ARG A 212 -9.11 -10.10 3.89
N THR A 213 -8.23 -11.02 4.31
CA THR A 213 -7.54 -10.95 5.59
C THR A 213 -6.04 -10.83 5.38
N GLN A 214 -5.45 -9.81 5.97
CA GLN A 214 -4.02 -9.56 5.96
C GLN A 214 -3.25 -10.74 6.56
N LYS A 215 -2.18 -11.14 5.90
CA LYS A 215 -1.23 -12.16 6.34
C LYS A 215 -0.05 -11.49 7.03
N GLN A 216 0.86 -12.29 7.58
CA GLN A 216 2.00 -11.75 8.34
C GLN A 216 2.83 -10.75 7.53
N ASP A 217 2.99 -10.98 6.22
CA ASP A 217 3.70 -10.06 5.33
C ASP A 217 3.06 -8.67 5.28
N ASP A 218 1.73 -8.64 5.15
CA ASP A 218 0.95 -7.40 5.15
C ASP A 218 1.05 -6.68 6.51
N VAL A 219 1.03 -7.44 7.62
CA VAL A 219 1.18 -6.92 9.00
C VAL A 219 2.58 -6.34 9.20
N ASP A 220 3.63 -7.04 8.79
CA ASP A 220 5.00 -6.55 8.93
C ASP A 220 5.19 -5.26 8.11
N GLY A 221 4.58 -5.19 6.92
CA GLY A 221 4.63 -4.01 6.07
C GLY A 221 3.96 -2.78 6.66
N ILE A 222 2.71 -2.91 7.10
CA ILE A 222 2.01 -1.76 7.69
C ILE A 222 2.62 -1.33 9.03
N CYS A 223 3.12 -2.26 9.83
CA CYS A 223 3.78 -1.97 11.10
C CYS A 223 5.15 -1.32 10.91
N ALA A 224 5.87 -1.65 9.84
CA ALA A 224 7.11 -0.96 9.48
C ALA A 224 6.85 0.42 8.86
N ALA A 225 5.77 0.59 8.10
CA ALA A 225 5.40 1.89 7.54
C ALA A 225 4.88 2.86 8.61
N TYR A 226 4.09 2.35 9.55
CA TYR A 226 3.41 3.12 10.60
C TYR A 226 3.57 2.48 11.99
N PRO A 227 4.79 2.44 12.56
CA PRO A 227 5.02 1.89 13.89
C PRO A 227 4.07 2.50 14.93
N SER A 228 3.68 1.70 15.92
CA SER A 228 2.74 2.09 16.99
C SER A 228 3.20 3.29 17.82
N SER A 229 4.49 3.62 17.79
CA SER A 229 5.08 4.81 18.42
C SER A 229 4.63 6.14 17.80
N GLY A 230 4.00 6.12 16.62
CA GLY A 230 3.68 7.34 15.87
C GLY A 230 4.85 7.85 15.02
N SER A 231 5.97 7.13 14.92
CA SER A 231 7.04 7.50 13.99
C SER A 231 6.65 7.21 12.53
N ARG A 232 7.22 7.97 11.59
CA ARG A 232 7.24 7.69 10.15
C ARG A 232 8.68 7.45 9.73
N PRO A 233 9.06 6.21 9.36
CA PRO A 233 10.38 5.94 8.83
C PRO A 233 10.50 6.52 7.42
N THR A 234 11.29 7.59 7.28
CA THR A 234 11.56 8.25 6.01
C THR A 234 13.00 8.04 5.59
N ALA A 235 13.32 8.34 4.33
CA ALA A 235 14.70 8.29 3.85
C ALA A 235 15.63 9.34 4.49
N ALA A 236 15.09 10.37 5.14
CA ALA A 236 15.86 11.37 5.89
C ALA A 236 15.98 11.02 7.39
N GLY A 237 15.45 9.87 7.81
CA GLY A 237 15.34 9.46 9.20
C GLY A 237 13.89 9.40 9.69
N SER A 238 13.71 8.98 10.94
CA SER A 238 12.39 8.91 11.56
C SER A 238 11.88 10.30 11.93
N VAL A 239 10.65 10.62 11.52
CA VAL A 239 9.92 11.83 11.94
C VAL A 239 8.69 11.43 12.75
N ALA A 240 8.24 12.28 13.66
CA ALA A 240 6.95 12.05 14.32
C ALA A 240 5.81 12.29 13.31
N ALA A 241 4.74 11.52 13.41
CA ALA A 241 3.51 11.77 12.69
C ALA A 241 2.94 13.14 13.09
N ASP A 242 2.41 13.85 12.11
CA ASP A 242 1.66 15.07 12.38
C ASP A 242 0.24 14.70 12.88
N LYS A 243 -0.51 15.71 13.32
CA LYS A 243 -1.86 15.51 13.82
C LYS A 243 -2.75 14.84 12.77
N CYS A 244 -3.79 14.17 13.24
CA CYS A 244 -4.87 13.70 12.37
C CYS A 244 -5.48 14.91 11.66
N ASP A 245 -5.49 14.87 10.33
CA ASP A 245 -6.01 15.90 9.44
C ASP A 245 -6.72 15.18 8.27
N PRO A 246 -7.95 14.68 8.51
CA PRO A 246 -8.71 13.92 7.53
C PRO A 246 -9.47 14.82 6.56
#